data_AF-A0A4V1XFL3-F1
#
_entry.id   AF-A0A4V1XFL3-F1
#
_cell.length_a   1.000
_cell.length_b   1.000
_cell.length_c   1.000
_cell.angle_alpha   90.00
_cell.angle_beta   90.00
_cell.angle_gamma   90.00
#
_symmetry.space_group_name_H-M   'P 1'
#
loop_
_entity.id
_entity.type
_entity.pdbx_description
1 polymer ?
#
loop_
_entity_poly.entity_id
_entity_poly.type
_entity_poly.pdbx_seq_one_letter_code
_entity_poly.pdbx_strand_id
1 'polypeptide(L)'
;MSVSVADFPQVWEKPPFTELLRCLKELHVDPPVWNPTTPRRDIVEEYHNSAQSRREVAAYLSSIIRSKLEWIEDDDEKEVLWGEASRRLSERCGRAGMGEITRRWPFENRTGPSFQLIIREPPIVGDCLGLKTWGSSYVLAQSLDEIALKSLSHLLGSDYKGPPVNVLELGSGTGLLGMAAAALWKTSVVLTDLPDIVPNLAFNVESNRPTIESLGGSVETGALTWGGTGEGDSERFSKKNQFQVILIADALYDDNQPELLSVAINDHIANEKGARAILVVPLRDSTTKKLLQEFRSVAARGPRPLTCLEEHSLTGQDDWGEGEEASQVDCWWGVFGA
;
A
#
# COMPACT_ATOMS: atom_id res chain seq x y z
N MET A 1 24.63 -13.06 -9.71
CA MET A 1 25.76 -12.71 -10.61
C MET A 1 25.62 -11.25 -10.93
N SER A 2 26.66 -10.44 -10.67
CA SER A 2 26.65 -9.01 -11.02
C SER A 2 26.56 -8.89 -12.54
N VAL A 3 25.44 -8.40 -13.04
CA VAL A 3 25.25 -8.18 -14.47
C VAL A 3 26.13 -6.99 -14.86
N SER A 4 27.14 -7.21 -15.70
CA SER A 4 27.99 -6.15 -16.22
C SER A 4 27.36 -5.56 -17.47
N VAL A 5 27.25 -4.23 -17.55
CA VAL A 5 26.74 -3.54 -18.75
C VAL A 5 27.60 -3.82 -19.98
N ALA A 6 28.87 -4.17 -19.80
CA ALA A 6 29.77 -4.55 -20.88
C ALA A 6 29.36 -5.85 -21.60
N ASP A 7 28.53 -6.70 -20.95
CA ASP A 7 28.06 -7.97 -21.52
C ASP A 7 26.77 -7.79 -22.34
N PHE A 8 26.20 -6.58 -22.38
CA PHE A 8 25.00 -6.29 -23.15
C PHE A 8 25.30 -6.02 -24.62
N PRO A 9 24.35 -6.31 -25.54
CA PRO A 9 24.46 -5.91 -26.94
C PRO A 9 24.59 -4.39 -27.05
N GLN A 10 25.68 -3.91 -27.64
CA GLN A 10 25.98 -2.48 -27.68
C GLN A 10 25.47 -1.84 -28.97
N VAL A 11 24.93 -0.62 -28.87
CA VAL A 11 24.36 0.11 -30.03
C VAL A 11 25.35 0.23 -31.20
N TRP A 12 26.65 0.37 -30.92
CA TRP A 12 27.68 0.47 -31.97
C TRP A 12 27.97 -0.85 -32.70
N GLU A 13 27.59 -1.99 -32.12
CA GLU A 13 27.74 -3.32 -32.73
C GLU A 13 26.61 -3.62 -33.73
N LYS A 14 25.57 -2.78 -33.77
CA LYS A 14 24.38 -2.95 -34.61
C LYS A 14 23.68 -4.32 -34.40
N PRO A 15 23.37 -4.70 -33.15
CA PRO A 15 22.71 -5.97 -32.83
C PRO A 15 21.32 -6.07 -33.47
N PRO A 16 20.86 -7.26 -33.89
CA PRO A 16 19.52 -7.45 -34.44
C PRO A 16 18.42 -7.12 -33.41
N PHE A 17 17.24 -6.75 -33.90
CA PHE A 17 16.06 -6.40 -33.10
C PHE A 17 15.78 -7.41 -31.96
N THR A 18 15.79 -8.70 -32.29
CA THR A 18 15.46 -9.78 -31.35
C THR A 18 16.44 -9.87 -30.18
N GLU A 19 17.72 -9.57 -30.41
CA GLU A 19 18.75 -9.61 -29.39
C GLU A 19 18.63 -8.43 -28.42
N LEU A 20 18.45 -7.22 -28.95
CA LEU A 20 18.19 -6.03 -28.13
C LEU A 20 16.91 -6.17 -27.31
N LEU A 21 15.82 -6.62 -27.94
CA LEU A 21 14.55 -6.78 -27.24
C LEU A 21 14.65 -7.82 -26.11
N ARG A 22 15.37 -8.92 -26.34
CA ARG A 22 15.62 -9.93 -25.29
C ARG A 22 16.39 -9.32 -24.13
N CYS A 23 17.49 -8.61 -24.40
CA CYS A 23 18.27 -7.94 -23.37
C CYS A 23 17.41 -6.92 -22.58
N LEU A 24 16.66 -6.06 -23.25
CA LEU A 24 15.76 -5.09 -22.61
C LEU A 24 14.70 -5.77 -21.74
N LYS A 25 14.15 -6.91 -22.16
CA LYS A 25 13.22 -7.69 -21.34
C LYS A 25 13.87 -8.27 -20.09
N GLU A 26 15.12 -8.73 -20.19
CA GLU A 26 15.89 -9.25 -19.05
C GLU A 26 16.27 -8.15 -18.03
N LEU A 27 16.30 -6.89 -18.46
CA LEU A 27 16.52 -5.73 -17.59
C LEU A 27 15.29 -5.31 -16.78
N HIS A 28 14.18 -6.05 -16.82
CA HIS A 28 13.01 -5.77 -15.99
C HIS A 28 13.37 -5.74 -14.50
N VAL A 29 12.84 -4.76 -13.78
CA VAL A 29 12.94 -4.71 -12.32
C VAL A 29 11.54 -4.78 -11.74
N ASP A 30 11.29 -5.82 -10.94
CA ASP A 30 10.07 -5.89 -10.14
C ASP A 30 10.05 -4.72 -9.14
N PRO A 31 8.90 -4.03 -8.98
CA PRO A 31 8.79 -2.98 -7.98
C PRO A 31 9.05 -3.56 -6.58
N PRO A 32 9.74 -2.83 -5.70
CA PRO A 32 10.11 -3.35 -4.39
C PRO A 32 8.87 -3.69 -3.57
N VAL A 33 8.91 -4.85 -2.93
CA VAL A 33 8.00 -5.25 -1.86
C VAL A 33 8.80 -5.20 -0.58
N TRP A 34 8.35 -4.39 0.37
CA TRP A 34 9.08 -4.18 1.61
C TRP A 34 9.12 -5.49 2.41
N ASN A 35 10.29 -5.83 2.93
CA ASN A 35 10.44 -6.94 3.86
C ASN A 35 10.99 -6.44 5.19
N PRO A 36 10.15 -6.37 6.23
CA PRO A 36 10.58 -5.91 7.55
C PRO A 36 11.46 -6.90 8.30
N THR A 37 11.63 -8.14 7.82
CA THR A 37 12.60 -9.08 8.42
C THR A 37 14.02 -8.90 7.91
N THR A 38 14.25 -8.06 6.89
CA THR A 38 15.60 -7.85 6.34
C THR A 38 16.45 -7.02 7.30
N PRO A 39 17.59 -7.54 7.80
CA PRO A 39 18.47 -6.81 8.71
C PRO A 39 19.05 -5.53 8.08
N ARG A 40 19.15 -4.45 8.87
CA ARG A 40 19.64 -3.12 8.42
C ARG A 40 20.96 -3.14 7.64
N ARG A 41 21.91 -4.02 8.01
CA ARG A 41 23.22 -4.11 7.34
C ARG A 41 23.12 -4.67 5.92
N ASP A 42 22.22 -5.63 5.71
CA ASP A 42 22.07 -6.34 4.44
C ASP A 42 21.36 -5.42 3.43
N ILE A 43 20.44 -4.57 3.92
CA ILE A 43 19.77 -3.51 3.14
C ILE A 43 20.78 -2.49 2.59
N VAL A 44 21.72 -2.01 3.42
CA VAL A 44 22.71 -0.99 3.01
C VAL A 44 23.68 -1.55 1.98
N GLU A 45 24.18 -2.76 2.19
CA GLU A 45 25.13 -3.42 1.28
C GLU A 45 24.48 -3.78 -0.07
N GLU A 46 23.24 -4.26 -0.06
CA GLU A 46 22.44 -4.50 -1.26
C GLU A 46 22.09 -3.18 -1.99
N TYR A 47 21.81 -2.11 -1.24
CA TYR A 47 21.51 -0.80 -1.81
C TYR A 47 22.70 -0.17 -2.54
N HIS A 48 23.91 -0.22 -1.97
CA HIS A 48 25.11 0.34 -2.63
C HIS A 48 25.48 -0.43 -3.90
N ASN A 49 25.51 -1.76 -3.81
CA ASN A 49 25.81 -2.63 -4.96
C ASN A 49 24.75 -2.49 -6.05
N SER A 50 23.47 -2.39 -5.68
CA SER A 50 22.40 -2.10 -6.63
C SER A 50 22.47 -0.68 -7.18
N ALA A 51 22.91 0.34 -6.43
CA ALA A 51 22.94 1.72 -6.88
C ALA A 51 23.95 1.94 -8.02
N GLN A 52 25.15 1.35 -7.91
CA GLN A 52 26.14 1.43 -8.99
C GLN A 52 25.64 0.72 -10.26
N SER A 53 25.17 -0.52 -10.13
CA SER A 53 24.59 -1.26 -11.25
C SER A 53 23.38 -0.54 -11.86
N ARG A 54 22.50 0.05 -11.04
CA ARG A 54 21.34 0.86 -11.49
C ARG A 54 21.78 2.03 -12.36
N ARG A 55 22.84 2.76 -11.99
CA ARG A 55 23.35 3.89 -12.77
C ARG A 55 23.93 3.45 -14.11
N GLU A 56 24.72 2.39 -14.12
CA GLU A 56 25.32 1.85 -15.34
C GLU A 56 24.24 1.36 -16.31
N VAL A 57 23.24 0.62 -15.82
CA VAL A 57 22.10 0.15 -16.62
C VAL A 57 21.25 1.33 -17.11
N ALA A 58 21.01 2.34 -16.27
CA ALA A 58 20.26 3.54 -16.68
C ALA A 58 20.97 4.31 -17.81
N ALA A 59 22.31 4.39 -17.77
CA ALA A 59 23.11 4.98 -18.84
C ALA A 59 23.01 4.16 -20.15
N TYR A 60 23.04 2.83 -20.05
CA TYR A 60 22.83 1.93 -21.18
C TYR A 60 21.46 2.12 -21.84
N LEU A 61 20.39 2.08 -21.03
CA LEU A 61 19.01 2.30 -21.52
C LEU A 61 18.85 3.67 -22.18
N SER A 62 19.43 4.71 -21.58
CA SER A 62 19.45 6.07 -22.15
C SER A 62 20.18 6.12 -23.50
N SER A 63 21.23 5.31 -23.69
CA SER A 63 21.95 5.23 -24.97
C SER A 63 21.10 4.64 -26.09
N ILE A 64 20.25 3.66 -25.78
CA ILE A 64 19.29 3.05 -26.72
C ILE A 64 18.22 4.06 -27.10
N ILE A 65 17.62 4.73 -26.11
CA ILE A 65 16.57 5.74 -26.33
C ILE A 65 17.08 6.91 -27.21
N ARG A 66 18.34 7.30 -27.04
CA ARG A 66 18.97 8.37 -27.84
C ARG A 66 19.41 7.93 -29.23
N SER A 67 19.52 6.63 -29.48
CA SER A 67 19.94 6.09 -30.77
C SER A 67 18.79 6.13 -31.76
N LYS A 68 19.10 6.51 -33.00
CA LYS A 68 18.15 6.42 -34.12
C LYS A 68 17.90 4.98 -34.60
N LEU A 69 18.69 4.02 -34.10
CA LEU A 69 18.63 2.60 -34.49
C LEU A 69 18.66 2.40 -36.02
N GLU A 70 19.54 3.14 -36.72
CA GLU A 70 19.56 3.23 -38.20
C GLU A 70 19.79 1.90 -38.94
N TRP A 71 20.22 0.85 -38.24
CA TRP A 71 20.42 -0.48 -38.81
C TRP A 71 19.20 -1.39 -38.71
N ILE A 72 18.15 -0.96 -38.01
CA ILE A 72 16.84 -1.62 -37.98
C ILE A 72 15.99 -0.93 -39.04
N GLU A 73 15.44 -1.70 -39.98
CA GLU A 73 14.70 -1.13 -41.12
C GLU A 73 13.25 -0.82 -40.76
N ASP A 74 12.62 -1.70 -39.96
CA ASP A 74 11.23 -1.57 -39.54
C ASP A 74 11.08 -0.51 -38.44
N ASP A 75 10.26 0.51 -38.71
CA ASP A 75 9.99 1.59 -37.76
C ASP A 75 9.15 1.11 -36.58
N ASP A 76 8.27 0.12 -36.75
CA ASP A 76 7.48 -0.46 -35.66
C ASP A 76 8.40 -1.21 -34.67
N GLU A 77 9.43 -1.89 -35.17
CA GLU A 77 10.45 -2.54 -34.33
C GLU A 77 11.25 -1.52 -33.50
N LYS A 78 11.54 -0.33 -34.06
CA LYS A 78 12.20 0.75 -33.32
C LYS A 78 11.34 1.28 -32.19
N GLU A 79 10.05 1.53 -32.45
CA GLU A 79 9.10 1.97 -31.44
C GLU A 79 8.98 0.97 -30.28
N VAL A 80 8.98 -0.33 -30.58
CA VAL A 80 9.02 -1.38 -29.55
C VAL A 80 10.28 -1.30 -28.70
N LEU A 81 11.46 -1.12 -29.30
CA LEU A 81 12.72 -1.01 -28.56
C LEU A 81 12.80 0.27 -27.71
N TRP A 82 12.41 1.41 -28.26
CA TRP A 82 12.39 2.68 -27.51
C TRP A 82 11.37 2.63 -26.37
N GLY A 83 10.19 2.07 -26.62
CA GLY A 83 9.15 1.87 -25.61
C GLY A 83 9.64 0.97 -24.48
N GLU A 84 10.23 -0.18 -24.81
CA GLU A 84 10.75 -1.11 -23.80
C GLU A 84 11.94 -0.52 -23.03
N ALA A 85 12.88 0.15 -23.70
CA ALA A 85 14.01 0.80 -23.01
C ALA A 85 13.54 1.93 -22.08
N SER A 86 12.57 2.74 -22.52
CA SER A 86 11.96 3.80 -21.69
C SER A 86 11.24 3.22 -20.49
N ARG A 87 10.52 2.10 -20.68
CA ARG A 87 9.85 1.37 -19.59
C ARG A 87 10.86 0.88 -18.56
N ARG A 88 11.92 0.19 -18.98
CA ARG A 88 13.02 -0.27 -18.11
C ARG A 88 13.73 0.87 -17.38
N LEU A 89 13.83 2.03 -18.01
CA LEU A 89 14.44 3.22 -17.40
C LEU A 89 13.52 3.78 -16.31
N SER A 90 12.22 3.87 -16.60
CA SER A 90 11.21 4.36 -15.63
C SER A 90 11.10 3.48 -14.39
N GLU A 91 11.23 2.15 -14.53
CA GLU A 91 11.28 1.18 -13.42
C GLU A 91 12.46 1.40 -12.45
N ARG A 92 13.42 2.25 -12.82
CA ARG A 92 14.58 2.62 -12.00
C ARG A 92 14.52 4.06 -11.50
N CYS A 93 13.50 4.81 -11.89
CA CYS A 93 13.19 6.09 -11.29
C CYS A 93 12.51 5.88 -9.93
N GLY A 94 12.61 6.84 -9.00
CA GLY A 94 11.79 6.79 -7.77
C GLY A 94 10.30 6.75 -8.12
N ARG A 95 9.44 6.43 -7.14
CA ARG A 95 8.00 6.18 -7.39
C ARG A 95 7.29 7.28 -8.18
N ALA A 96 7.68 8.55 -8.00
CA ALA A 96 7.13 9.69 -8.73
C ALA A 96 7.45 9.70 -10.24
N GLY A 97 8.55 9.06 -10.66
CA GLY A 97 8.92 8.90 -12.06
C GLY A 97 8.55 7.53 -12.66
N MET A 98 7.99 6.62 -11.86
CA MET A 98 7.50 5.33 -12.33
C MET A 98 6.08 5.45 -12.90
N GLY A 99 5.80 4.69 -13.95
CA GLY A 99 4.45 4.50 -14.47
C GLY A 99 3.57 3.66 -13.54
N GLU A 100 2.54 3.04 -14.11
CA GLU A 100 1.72 2.07 -13.39
C GLU A 100 2.59 0.90 -12.95
N ILE A 101 2.42 0.48 -11.69
CA ILE A 101 3.09 -0.70 -11.14
C ILE A 101 2.07 -1.68 -10.57
N THR A 102 2.44 -2.96 -10.57
CA THR A 102 1.69 -4.00 -9.85
C THR A 102 2.64 -4.70 -8.90
N ARG A 103 2.29 -4.75 -7.61
CA ARG A 103 3.07 -5.37 -6.54
C ARG A 103 2.39 -6.61 -6.00
N ARG A 104 3.20 -7.59 -5.56
CA ARG A 104 2.72 -8.83 -4.92
C ARG A 104 3.15 -8.85 -3.47
N TRP A 105 2.19 -8.71 -2.56
CA TRP A 105 2.43 -8.61 -1.13
C TRP A 105 2.22 -9.97 -0.47
N PRO A 106 3.28 -10.62 0.05
CA PRO A 106 3.15 -11.90 0.71
C PRO A 106 2.61 -11.75 2.12
N PHE A 107 1.73 -12.67 2.52
CA PHE A 107 1.18 -12.78 3.86
C PHE A 107 1.32 -14.21 4.38
N GLU A 108 1.94 -14.34 5.54
CA GLU A 108 1.97 -15.59 6.29
C GLU A 108 0.68 -15.72 7.09
N ASN A 109 -0.05 -16.81 6.90
CA ASN A 109 -1.25 -17.11 7.67
C ASN A 109 -0.92 -18.15 8.73
N ARG A 110 -0.95 -17.78 10.02
CA ARG A 110 -0.61 -18.72 11.10
C ARG A 110 -1.55 -19.93 11.21
N THR A 111 -2.77 -19.80 10.70
CA THR A 111 -3.85 -20.81 10.85
C THR A 111 -4.25 -21.46 9.53
N GLY A 112 -3.55 -21.16 8.44
CA GLY A 112 -3.95 -21.56 7.09
C GLY A 112 -2.80 -21.44 6.10
N PRO A 113 -3.09 -21.55 4.79
CA PRO A 113 -2.05 -21.37 3.77
C PRO A 113 -1.64 -19.89 3.67
N SER A 114 -0.34 -19.66 3.50
CA SER A 114 0.20 -18.36 3.13
C SER A 114 -0.37 -17.93 1.77
N PHE A 115 -0.54 -16.64 1.56
CA PHE A 115 -1.15 -16.08 0.35
C PHE A 115 -0.43 -14.81 -0.10
N GLN A 116 -0.84 -14.29 -1.25
CA GLN A 116 -0.33 -13.04 -1.77
C GLN A 116 -1.48 -12.16 -2.23
N LEU A 117 -1.36 -10.86 -2.00
CA LEU A 117 -2.25 -9.85 -2.57
C LEU A 117 -1.55 -9.13 -3.72
N ILE A 118 -2.24 -9.02 -4.85
CA ILE A 118 -1.77 -8.37 -6.07
C ILE A 118 -2.38 -6.97 -6.12
N ILE A 119 -1.55 -5.93 -5.97
CA ILE A 119 -2.01 -4.55 -5.85
C ILE A 119 -1.51 -3.75 -7.05
N ARG A 120 -2.45 -3.18 -7.80
CA ARG A 120 -2.17 -2.20 -8.85
C ARG A 120 -2.11 -0.80 -8.25
N GLU A 121 -1.07 -0.08 -8.62
CA GLU A 121 -0.87 1.33 -8.29
C GLU A 121 -0.66 2.13 -9.58
N PRO A 122 -1.63 2.96 -9.97
CA PRO A 122 -1.49 3.91 -11.07
C PRO A 122 -0.30 4.86 -10.89
N PRO A 123 0.14 5.55 -11.97
CA PRO A 123 1.17 6.59 -11.86
C PRO A 123 0.77 7.69 -10.87
N ILE A 124 1.73 8.24 -10.14
CA ILE A 124 1.48 9.39 -9.26
C ILE A 124 1.44 10.65 -10.14
N VAL A 125 0.24 11.13 -10.44
CA VAL A 125 0.02 12.37 -11.21
C VAL A 125 -0.87 13.31 -10.40
N GLY A 126 -0.44 14.56 -10.23
CA GLY A 126 -1.19 15.55 -9.44
C GLY A 126 -1.46 15.08 -8.01
N ASP A 127 -2.71 15.20 -7.57
CA ASP A 127 -3.14 14.92 -6.18
C ASP A 127 -3.49 13.42 -5.92
N CYS A 128 -3.04 12.50 -6.78
CA CYS A 128 -3.37 11.07 -6.71
C CYS A 128 -2.62 10.28 -5.62
N LEU A 129 -2.34 10.88 -4.46
CA LEU A 129 -1.59 10.23 -3.37
C LEU A 129 -2.31 8.99 -2.80
N GLY A 130 -3.64 8.92 -2.90
CA GLY A 130 -4.44 7.76 -2.49
C GLY A 130 -4.25 6.52 -3.37
N LEU A 131 -3.61 6.64 -4.54
CA LEU A 131 -3.37 5.53 -5.47
C LEU A 131 -2.04 4.80 -5.22
N LYS A 132 -1.26 5.24 -4.22
CA LYS A 132 -0.01 4.60 -3.78
C LYS A 132 -0.28 3.74 -2.55
N THR A 133 0.32 2.55 -2.50
CA THR A 133 0.40 1.78 -1.24
C THR A 133 1.47 2.39 -0.35
N TRP A 134 1.10 2.71 0.90
CA TRP A 134 2.01 3.30 1.89
C TRP A 134 2.56 2.24 2.85
N GLY A 135 3.82 2.39 3.27
CA GLY A 135 4.53 1.44 4.15
C GLY A 135 3.79 1.11 5.44
N SER A 136 3.19 2.13 6.06
CA SER A 136 2.35 2.05 7.25
C SER A 136 1.21 1.03 7.10
N SER A 137 0.52 0.99 5.95
CA SER A 137 -0.55 0.04 5.68
C SER A 137 -0.06 -1.41 5.72
N TYR A 138 1.11 -1.68 5.15
CA TYR A 138 1.69 -3.02 5.13
C TYR A 138 2.26 -3.42 6.50
N VAL A 139 2.88 -2.48 7.22
CA VAL A 139 3.35 -2.69 8.60
C VAL A 139 2.21 -3.13 9.51
N LEU A 140 1.06 -2.43 9.45
CA LEU A 140 -0.11 -2.83 10.22
C LEU A 140 -0.70 -4.15 9.71
N ALA A 141 -0.72 -4.37 8.40
CA ALA A 141 -1.23 -5.61 7.80
C ALA A 141 -0.47 -6.86 8.29
N GLN A 142 0.84 -6.76 8.51
CA GLN A 142 1.63 -7.85 9.09
C GLN A 142 1.35 -8.13 10.57
N SER A 143 0.77 -7.15 11.28
CA SER A 143 0.43 -7.27 12.70
C SER A 143 -0.99 -7.80 12.92
N LEU A 144 -1.79 -8.00 11.85
CA LEU A 144 -3.21 -8.36 11.93
C LEU A 144 -3.47 -9.66 12.70
N ASP A 145 -2.63 -10.68 12.55
CA ASP A 145 -2.76 -11.94 13.30
C ASP A 145 -2.59 -11.73 14.81
N GLU A 146 -1.62 -10.92 15.20
CA GLU A 146 -1.35 -10.61 16.61
C GLU A 146 -2.47 -9.75 17.20
N ILE A 147 -2.96 -8.77 16.45
CA ILE A 147 -4.10 -7.93 16.82
C ILE A 147 -5.37 -8.76 17.00
N ALA A 148 -5.64 -9.72 16.12
CA ALA A 148 -6.78 -10.63 16.25
C ALA A 148 -6.70 -11.47 17.54
N LEU A 149 -5.52 -12.04 17.82
CA LEU A 149 -5.30 -12.92 18.97
C LEU A 149 -5.30 -12.19 20.31
N LYS A 150 -4.93 -10.91 20.33
CA LYS A 150 -4.86 -10.11 21.55
C LYS A 150 -6.06 -9.17 21.61
N SER A 151 -5.93 -8.03 20.93
CA SER A 151 -6.76 -6.84 21.02
C SER A 151 -8.20 -7.06 20.57
N LEU A 152 -8.43 -8.02 19.68
CA LEU A 152 -9.75 -8.38 19.13
C LEU A 152 -10.18 -9.81 19.48
N SER A 153 -9.55 -10.48 20.45
CA SER A 153 -9.88 -11.87 20.81
C SER A 153 -11.35 -12.05 21.24
N HIS A 154 -11.97 -11.01 21.79
CA HIS A 154 -13.39 -11.00 22.16
C HIS A 154 -14.35 -10.84 20.97
N LEU A 155 -13.86 -10.48 19.78
CA LEU A 155 -14.63 -10.35 18.54
C LEU A 155 -14.29 -11.43 17.51
N LEU A 156 -13.00 -11.80 17.41
CA LEU A 156 -12.47 -12.70 16.37
C LEU A 156 -11.97 -14.04 16.93
N GLY A 157 -12.03 -14.25 18.24
CA GLY A 157 -11.62 -15.51 18.87
C GLY A 157 -12.55 -16.67 18.52
N SER A 158 -12.02 -17.90 18.57
CA SER A 158 -12.79 -19.13 18.27
C SER A 158 -14.02 -19.34 19.15
N ASP A 159 -14.00 -18.77 20.37
CA ASP A 159 -15.10 -18.88 21.33
C ASP A 159 -16.16 -17.78 21.15
N TYR A 160 -15.99 -16.88 20.19
CA TYR A 160 -16.95 -15.82 19.91
C TYR A 160 -18.25 -16.41 19.36
N LYS A 161 -19.36 -16.12 20.04
CA LYS A 161 -20.71 -16.58 19.68
C LYS A 161 -21.65 -15.45 19.24
N GLY A 162 -21.09 -14.27 18.97
CA GLY A 162 -21.85 -13.12 18.51
C GLY A 162 -22.14 -13.16 17.00
N PRO A 163 -22.84 -12.14 16.48
CA PRO A 163 -23.06 -12.00 15.04
C PRO A 163 -21.74 -11.79 14.29
N PRO A 164 -21.68 -12.05 12.96
CA PRO A 164 -20.48 -11.80 12.17
C PRO A 164 -19.92 -10.38 12.37
N VAL A 165 -18.59 -10.29 12.51
CA VAL A 165 -17.87 -9.03 12.75
C VAL A 165 -17.73 -8.27 11.43
N ASN A 166 -18.40 -7.15 11.30
CA ASN A 166 -18.26 -6.26 10.15
C ASN A 166 -17.11 -5.29 10.40
N VAL A 167 -16.16 -5.27 9.47
CA VAL A 167 -14.99 -4.41 9.50
C VAL A 167 -15.13 -3.32 8.44
N LEU A 168 -14.71 -2.10 8.78
CA LEU A 168 -14.59 -0.99 7.85
C LEU A 168 -13.13 -0.55 7.76
N GLU A 169 -12.61 -0.31 6.57
CA GLU A 169 -11.37 0.45 6.40
C GLU A 169 -11.69 1.86 5.90
N LEU A 170 -11.24 2.87 6.64
CA LEU A 170 -11.37 4.29 6.28
C LEU A 170 -10.09 4.76 5.60
N GLY A 171 -10.19 5.32 4.39
CA GLY A 171 -9.03 5.81 3.64
C GLY A 171 -8.16 4.65 3.16
N SER A 172 -8.78 3.70 2.46
CA SER A 172 -8.16 2.42 2.09
C SER A 172 -7.07 2.56 1.03
N GLY A 173 -7.10 3.64 0.25
CA GLY A 173 -6.23 3.88 -0.89
C GLY A 173 -6.26 2.72 -1.88
N THR A 174 -5.21 1.90 -1.83
CA THR A 174 -5.06 0.70 -2.67
C THR A 174 -5.78 -0.55 -2.13
N GLY A 175 -6.18 -0.55 -0.86
CA GLY A 175 -6.94 -1.60 -0.19
C GLY A 175 -6.11 -2.72 0.45
N LEU A 176 -4.78 -2.58 0.53
CA LEU A 176 -3.89 -3.64 1.01
C LEU A 176 -4.25 -4.13 2.43
N LEU A 177 -4.42 -3.19 3.38
CA LEU A 177 -4.64 -3.53 4.79
C LEU A 177 -5.98 -4.23 5.00
N GLY A 178 -7.08 -3.69 4.49
CA GLY A 178 -8.40 -4.29 4.67
C GLY A 178 -8.59 -5.60 3.89
N MET A 179 -7.98 -5.76 2.71
CA MET A 179 -7.97 -7.06 2.03
C MET A 179 -7.18 -8.10 2.82
N ALA A 180 -6.04 -7.72 3.41
CA ALA A 180 -5.27 -8.61 4.28
C ALA A 180 -6.09 -8.98 5.53
N ALA A 181 -6.81 -8.03 6.13
CA ALA A 181 -7.71 -8.28 7.24
C ALA A 181 -8.84 -9.25 6.87
N ALA A 182 -9.46 -9.09 5.71
CA ALA A 182 -10.50 -10.01 5.23
C ALA A 182 -9.99 -11.44 5.11
N ALA A 183 -8.81 -11.61 4.52
CA ALA A 183 -8.17 -12.90 4.31
C ALA A 183 -7.69 -13.57 5.62
N LEU A 184 -7.02 -12.81 6.49
CA LEU A 184 -6.44 -13.33 7.74
C LEU A 184 -7.51 -13.58 8.80
N TRP A 185 -8.43 -12.63 8.98
CA TRP A 185 -9.50 -12.72 9.98
C TRP A 185 -10.72 -13.50 9.49
N LYS A 186 -10.76 -13.86 8.20
CA LYS A 186 -11.85 -14.65 7.60
C LYS A 186 -13.20 -13.99 7.83
N THR A 187 -13.26 -12.68 7.57
CA THR A 187 -14.42 -11.84 7.87
C THR A 187 -14.81 -10.94 6.71
N SER A 188 -15.95 -10.27 6.85
CA SER A 188 -16.43 -9.26 5.91
C SER A 188 -15.79 -7.91 6.18
N VAL A 189 -15.15 -7.34 5.17
CA VAL A 189 -14.50 -6.02 5.23
C VAL A 189 -15.06 -5.11 4.14
N VAL A 190 -15.42 -3.89 4.50
CA VAL A 190 -15.79 -2.83 3.56
C VAL A 190 -14.63 -1.85 3.46
N LEU A 191 -14.09 -1.66 2.26
CA LEU A 191 -13.00 -0.72 1.99
C LEU A 191 -13.59 0.58 1.48
N THR A 192 -13.16 1.70 2.04
CA THR A 192 -13.68 3.02 1.68
C THR A 192 -12.61 4.03 1.39
N ASP A 193 -12.90 4.89 0.44
CA ASP A 193 -12.08 6.03 0.06
C ASP A 193 -12.94 7.05 -0.72
N LEU A 194 -12.32 8.14 -1.18
CA LEU A 194 -12.95 9.14 -2.03
C LEU A 194 -13.45 8.54 -3.35
N PRO A 195 -14.52 9.10 -3.95
CA PRO A 195 -15.09 8.61 -5.21
C PRO A 195 -14.08 8.36 -6.33
N ASP A 196 -13.04 9.19 -6.45
CA ASP A 196 -12.01 9.08 -7.49
C ASP A 196 -10.99 7.96 -7.23
N ILE A 197 -10.84 7.50 -5.99
CA ILE A 197 -9.93 6.41 -5.59
C ILE A 197 -10.62 5.05 -5.70
N VAL A 198 -11.93 5.00 -5.46
CA VAL A 198 -12.75 3.78 -5.46
C VAL A 198 -12.62 2.94 -6.74
N PRO A 199 -12.53 3.48 -7.96
CA PRO A 199 -12.34 2.67 -9.17
C PRO A 199 -11.08 1.81 -9.14
N ASN A 200 -9.95 2.34 -8.64
CA ASN A 200 -8.72 1.55 -8.51
C ASN A 200 -8.81 0.55 -7.35
N LEU A 201 -9.42 0.96 -6.24
CA LEU A 201 -9.68 0.10 -5.09
C LEU A 201 -10.54 -1.12 -5.49
N ALA A 202 -11.62 -0.91 -6.25
CA ALA A 202 -12.50 -1.95 -6.75
C ALA A 202 -11.77 -2.91 -7.71
N PHE A 203 -10.91 -2.39 -8.58
CA PHE A 203 -10.05 -3.22 -9.44
C PHE A 203 -9.12 -4.13 -8.62
N ASN A 204 -8.49 -3.58 -7.57
CA ASN A 204 -7.63 -4.35 -6.69
C ASN A 204 -8.41 -5.42 -5.91
N VAL A 205 -9.60 -5.08 -5.40
CA VAL A 205 -10.48 -6.05 -4.74
C VAL A 205 -10.86 -7.19 -5.67
N GLU A 206 -11.29 -6.89 -6.89
CA GLU A 206 -11.71 -7.92 -7.85
C GLU A 206 -10.55 -8.84 -8.24
N SER A 207 -9.35 -8.29 -8.41
CA SER A 207 -8.14 -9.07 -8.71
C SER A 207 -7.76 -10.06 -7.60
N ASN A 208 -8.17 -9.80 -6.35
CA ASN A 208 -7.84 -10.62 -5.19
C ASN A 208 -9.05 -11.39 -4.63
N ARG A 209 -10.26 -11.16 -5.15
CA ARG A 209 -11.50 -11.78 -4.66
C ARG A 209 -11.41 -13.31 -4.56
N PRO A 210 -10.92 -14.05 -5.58
CA PRO A 210 -10.82 -15.51 -5.47
C PRO A 210 -9.94 -15.98 -4.32
N THR A 211 -8.81 -15.30 -4.09
CA THR A 211 -7.88 -15.60 -2.99
C THR A 211 -8.55 -15.38 -1.65
N ILE A 212 -9.20 -14.23 -1.46
CA ILE A 212 -9.85 -13.85 -0.20
C ILE A 212 -11.03 -14.78 0.12
N GLU A 213 -11.87 -15.08 -0.87
CA GLU A 213 -13.02 -15.99 -0.70
C GLU A 213 -12.57 -17.41 -0.39
N SER A 214 -11.47 -17.90 -1.00
CA SER A 214 -10.91 -19.22 -0.69
C SER A 214 -10.42 -19.36 0.75
N LEU A 215 -10.09 -18.24 1.41
CA LEU A 215 -9.68 -18.18 2.81
C LEU A 215 -10.85 -17.96 3.78
N GLY A 216 -12.06 -17.73 3.25
CA GLY A 216 -13.28 -17.50 4.02
C GLY A 216 -13.56 -16.03 4.36
N GLY A 217 -12.83 -15.09 3.75
CA GLY A 217 -13.10 -13.65 3.85
C GLY A 217 -14.06 -13.17 2.78
N SER A 218 -14.53 -11.92 2.91
CA SER A 218 -15.23 -11.22 1.83
C SER A 218 -14.90 -9.73 1.86
N VAL A 219 -14.85 -9.11 0.69
CA VAL A 219 -14.52 -7.70 0.55
C VAL A 219 -15.46 -7.00 -0.43
N GLU A 220 -15.91 -5.84 0.00
CA GLU A 220 -16.67 -4.88 -0.79
C GLU A 220 -16.01 -3.51 -0.73
N THR A 221 -16.30 -2.66 -1.71
CA THR A 221 -15.82 -1.27 -1.74
C THR A 221 -16.98 -0.30 -1.67
N GLY A 222 -16.75 0.91 -1.16
CA GLY A 222 -17.74 2.00 -1.21
C GLY A 222 -17.10 3.37 -1.10
N ALA A 223 -17.63 4.34 -1.85
CA ALA A 223 -17.20 5.73 -1.70
C ALA A 223 -17.68 6.31 -0.36
N LEU A 224 -16.77 6.98 0.35
CA LEU A 224 -17.06 7.66 1.61
C LEU A 224 -16.15 8.88 1.78
N THR A 225 -16.76 10.07 1.79
CA THR A 225 -16.07 11.35 1.93
C THR A 225 -16.24 11.89 3.34
N TRP A 226 -15.14 12.03 4.09
CA TRP A 226 -15.23 12.51 5.48
C TRP A 226 -15.60 13.99 5.52
N GLY A 227 -16.61 14.34 6.33
CA GLY A 227 -17.10 15.71 6.48
C GLY A 227 -17.74 16.31 5.22
N GLY A 228 -17.99 15.51 4.18
CA GLY A 228 -18.67 15.93 2.96
C GLY A 228 -20.19 16.07 3.12
N THR A 229 -20.86 16.46 2.04
CA THR A 229 -22.33 16.54 1.95
C THR A 229 -23.00 15.18 1.79
N GLY A 230 -22.22 14.11 1.63
CA GLY A 230 -22.68 12.78 1.23
C GLY A 230 -22.90 12.61 -0.27
N GLU A 231 -22.63 13.65 -1.08
CA GLU A 231 -22.71 13.56 -2.53
C GLU A 231 -21.61 12.64 -3.08
N GLY A 232 -22.00 11.61 -3.83
CA GLY A 232 -21.08 10.60 -4.36
C GLY A 232 -20.74 9.47 -3.39
N ASP A 233 -21.17 9.56 -2.13
CA ASP A 233 -20.98 8.50 -1.14
C ASP A 233 -21.95 7.33 -1.37
N SER A 234 -21.55 6.12 -0.97
CA SER A 234 -22.40 4.94 -1.07
C SER A 234 -23.58 5.02 -0.08
N GLU A 235 -24.79 4.70 -0.54
CA GLU A 235 -26.02 4.65 0.28
C GLU A 235 -25.89 3.77 1.54
N ARG A 236 -24.97 2.80 1.52
CA ARG A 236 -24.72 1.93 2.68
C ARG A 236 -24.30 2.72 3.92
N PHE A 237 -23.62 3.86 3.74
CA PHE A 237 -23.12 4.70 4.82
C PHE A 237 -24.17 5.68 5.35
N SER A 238 -25.37 5.73 4.76
CA SER A 238 -26.51 6.47 5.31
C SER A 238 -26.96 5.90 6.66
N LYS A 239 -26.69 4.62 6.93
CA LYS A 239 -26.91 4.01 8.25
C LYS A 239 -25.65 4.11 9.10
N LYS A 240 -25.73 4.81 10.22
CA LYS A 240 -24.61 4.97 11.16
C LYS A 240 -24.40 3.75 12.06
N ASN A 241 -23.21 3.65 12.64
CA ASN A 241 -22.84 2.71 13.72
C ASN A 241 -22.95 1.22 13.38
N GLN A 242 -22.40 0.82 12.24
CA GLN A 242 -22.56 -0.54 11.70
C GLN A 242 -21.36 -1.46 11.96
N PHE A 243 -20.18 -0.92 12.25
CA PHE A 243 -18.92 -1.67 12.18
C PHE A 243 -18.30 -1.89 13.55
N GLN A 244 -17.99 -3.15 13.87
CA GLN A 244 -17.40 -3.53 15.15
C GLN A 244 -15.90 -3.24 15.17
N VAL A 245 -15.25 -3.25 14.00
CA VAL A 245 -13.84 -2.89 13.85
C VAL A 245 -13.70 -1.85 12.75
N ILE A 246 -12.95 -0.79 13.02
CA ILE A 246 -12.53 0.18 12.00
C ILE A 246 -11.00 0.13 11.88
N LEU A 247 -10.50 0.00 10.67
CA LEU A 247 -9.08 0.04 10.30
C LEU A 247 -8.77 1.37 9.65
N ILE A 248 -7.63 1.97 10.01
CA ILE A 248 -7.16 3.22 9.46
C ILE A 248 -5.63 3.18 9.30
N ALA A 249 -5.13 3.52 8.10
CA ALA A 249 -3.70 3.63 7.85
C ALA A 249 -3.34 4.94 7.17
N ASP A 250 -2.34 5.65 7.71
CA ASP A 250 -1.73 6.85 7.10
C ASP A 250 -2.72 7.99 6.80
N ALA A 251 -3.78 8.11 7.60
CA ALA A 251 -4.86 9.07 7.39
C ALA A 251 -4.61 10.48 7.97
N LEU A 252 -3.41 10.75 8.50
CA LEU A 252 -3.05 12.00 9.19
C LEU A 252 -1.85 12.70 8.52
N TYR A 253 -2.14 13.46 7.48
CA TYR A 253 -1.26 14.24 6.63
C TYR A 253 -1.70 15.71 6.44
N ASP A 254 -2.90 16.12 6.89
CA ASP A 254 -3.40 17.52 6.83
C ASP A 254 -4.04 17.96 8.15
N ASP A 255 -4.01 19.26 8.45
CA ASP A 255 -4.50 19.86 9.70
C ASP A 255 -6.01 19.63 9.96
N ASN A 256 -6.83 19.36 8.95
CA ASN A 256 -8.26 19.09 9.14
C ASN A 256 -8.59 17.63 9.48
N GLN A 257 -7.65 16.72 9.26
CA GLN A 257 -7.91 15.28 9.34
C GLN A 257 -8.13 14.74 10.74
N PRO A 258 -7.47 15.24 11.81
CA PRO A 258 -7.79 14.82 13.17
C PRO A 258 -9.29 14.90 13.50
N GLU A 259 -9.94 16.02 13.17
CA GLU A 259 -11.37 16.22 13.36
C GLU A 259 -12.22 15.36 12.44
N LEU A 260 -11.91 15.38 11.13
CA LEU A 260 -12.67 14.62 10.13
C LEU A 260 -12.64 13.12 10.41
N LEU A 261 -11.48 12.58 10.77
CA LEU A 261 -11.30 11.18 11.10
C LEU A 261 -12.05 10.81 12.39
N SER A 262 -11.98 11.65 13.42
CA SER A 262 -12.72 11.42 14.67
C SER A 262 -14.24 11.38 14.43
N VAL A 263 -14.76 12.25 13.57
CA VAL A 263 -16.17 12.23 13.18
C VAL A 263 -16.50 10.97 12.37
N ALA A 264 -15.70 10.62 11.37
CA ALA A 264 -15.92 9.43 10.55
C ALA A 264 -15.92 8.14 11.39
N ILE A 265 -14.97 7.97 12.32
CA ILE A 265 -14.97 6.84 13.24
C ILE A 265 -16.26 6.82 14.07
N ASN A 266 -16.65 7.95 14.66
CA ASN A 266 -17.86 8.04 15.48
C ASN A 266 -19.15 7.76 14.71
N ASP A 267 -19.23 8.13 13.44
CA ASP A 267 -20.40 7.90 12.61
C ASP A 267 -20.57 6.43 12.20
N HIS A 268 -19.48 5.66 12.16
CA HIS A 268 -19.49 4.30 11.64
C HIS A 268 -19.24 3.21 12.68
N ILE A 269 -18.59 3.52 13.80
CA ILE A 269 -18.29 2.53 14.85
C ILE A 269 -19.56 2.11 15.59
N ALA A 270 -19.71 0.79 15.77
CA ALA A 270 -20.85 0.20 16.46
C ALA A 270 -20.94 0.68 17.91
N ASN A 271 -22.16 0.74 18.45
CA ASN A 271 -22.44 1.23 19.82
C ASN A 271 -22.10 0.21 20.92
N GLU A 272 -21.45 -0.90 20.60
CA GLU A 272 -21.11 -1.93 21.56
C GLU A 272 -19.76 -1.65 22.24
N LYS A 273 -19.66 -2.02 23.53
CA LYS A 273 -18.42 -1.88 24.31
C LYS A 273 -17.23 -2.65 23.70
N GLY A 274 -17.52 -3.66 22.88
CA GLY A 274 -16.53 -4.47 22.18
C GLY A 274 -15.90 -3.77 20.98
N ALA A 275 -16.50 -2.72 20.42
CA ALA A 275 -16.06 -2.12 19.17
C ALA A 275 -14.69 -1.46 19.30
N ARG A 276 -13.87 -1.54 18.24
CA ARG A 276 -12.50 -1.02 18.22
C ARG A 276 -12.21 -0.23 16.96
N ALA A 277 -11.40 0.82 17.08
CA ALA A 277 -10.73 1.45 15.95
C ALA A 277 -9.23 1.21 16.05
N ILE A 278 -8.59 0.79 14.97
CA ILE A 278 -7.15 0.49 14.91
C ILE A 278 -6.53 1.45 13.91
N LEU A 279 -5.62 2.28 14.40
CA LEU A 279 -4.99 3.34 13.62
C LEU A 279 -3.49 3.13 13.58
N VAL A 280 -2.89 3.19 12.39
CA VAL A 280 -1.44 3.31 12.19
C VAL A 280 -1.09 4.67 11.60
N VAL A 281 -0.11 5.35 12.20
CA VAL A 281 0.42 6.64 11.78
C VAL A 281 1.94 6.53 11.63
N PRO A 282 2.50 6.76 10.43
CA PRO A 282 3.93 6.92 10.27
C PRO A 282 4.39 8.24 10.88
N LEU A 283 5.38 8.18 11.75
CA LEU A 283 5.96 9.30 12.49
C LEU A 283 7.11 9.94 11.71
N ARG A 284 6.84 10.35 10.46
CA ARG A 284 7.85 10.87 9.52
C ARG A 284 8.55 12.12 10.03
N ASP A 285 7.82 12.99 10.73
CA ASP A 285 8.28 14.32 11.12
C ASP A 285 7.55 14.85 12.37
N SER A 286 7.79 16.11 12.74
CA SER A 286 7.07 16.77 13.83
C SER A 286 5.58 17.00 13.52
N THR A 287 5.22 17.12 12.24
CA THR A 287 3.85 17.41 11.78
C THR A 287 2.95 16.21 12.03
N THR A 288 3.34 15.03 11.53
CA THR A 288 2.64 13.75 11.76
C THR A 288 2.49 13.43 13.26
N LYS A 289 3.52 13.74 14.06
CA LYS A 289 3.46 13.63 15.53
C LYS A 289 2.44 14.58 16.16
N LYS A 290 2.37 15.84 15.69
CA LYS A 290 1.39 16.84 16.13
C LYS A 290 -0.04 16.40 15.77
N LEU A 291 -0.26 15.98 14.52
CA LEU A 291 -1.58 15.51 14.05
C LEU A 291 -2.07 14.31 14.86
N LEU A 292 -1.19 13.36 15.20
CA LEU A 292 -1.54 12.25 16.10
C LEU A 292 -1.98 12.73 17.50
N GLN A 293 -1.29 13.71 18.07
CA GLN A 293 -1.67 14.29 19.37
C GLN A 293 -3.02 15.02 19.30
N GLU A 294 -3.24 15.78 18.23
CA GLU A 294 -4.51 16.46 17.97
C GLU A 294 -5.66 15.45 17.82
N PHE A 295 -5.45 14.38 17.03
CA PHE A 295 -6.43 13.31 16.88
C PHE A 295 -6.80 12.69 18.23
N ARG A 296 -5.82 12.35 19.07
CA ARG A 296 -6.08 11.81 20.42
C ARG A 296 -6.91 12.77 21.28
N SER A 297 -6.60 14.06 21.23
CA SER A 297 -7.32 15.09 21.98
C SER A 297 -8.78 15.21 21.52
N VAL A 298 -9.00 15.24 20.20
CA VAL A 298 -10.35 15.34 19.62
C VAL A 298 -11.15 14.07 19.84
N ALA A 299 -10.55 12.90 19.62
CA ALA A 299 -11.16 11.60 19.83
C ALA A 299 -11.63 11.40 21.29
N ALA A 300 -10.85 11.88 22.27
CA ALA A 300 -11.21 11.81 23.69
C ALA A 300 -12.31 12.79 24.12
N ARG A 301 -12.63 13.81 23.31
CA ARG A 301 -13.65 14.84 23.60
C ARG A 301 -14.93 14.69 22.77
N GLY A 302 -14.93 13.77 21.82
CA GLY A 302 -16.06 13.53 20.93
C GLY A 302 -17.32 13.09 21.67
N PRO A 303 -18.48 13.05 20.97
CA PRO A 303 -19.75 12.62 21.55
C PRO A 303 -19.72 11.19 22.09
N ARG A 304 -18.85 10.36 21.51
CA ARG A 304 -18.42 9.06 22.05
C ARG A 304 -16.90 9.11 22.21
N PRO A 305 -16.40 9.42 23.42
CA PRO A 305 -14.97 9.49 23.67
C PRO A 305 -14.27 8.19 23.33
N LEU A 306 -13.28 8.25 22.45
CA LEU A 306 -12.41 7.13 22.14
C LEU A 306 -11.10 7.29 22.90
N THR A 307 -10.71 6.25 23.63
CA THR A 307 -9.47 6.21 24.41
C THR A 307 -8.52 5.16 23.84
N CYS A 308 -7.23 5.47 23.82
CA CYS A 308 -6.20 4.53 23.39
C CYS A 308 -6.03 3.45 24.47
N LEU A 309 -6.40 2.22 24.15
CA LEU A 309 -6.35 1.07 25.06
C LEU A 309 -4.96 0.42 25.05
N GLU A 310 -4.31 0.42 23.89
CA GLU A 310 -2.96 -0.09 23.67
C GLU A 310 -2.29 0.70 22.56
N GLU A 311 -0.96 0.76 22.61
CA GLU A 311 -0.14 1.42 21.62
C GLU A 311 1.20 0.73 21.47
N HIS A 312 1.72 0.77 20.25
CA HIS A 312 2.94 0.09 19.85
C HIS A 312 3.67 0.90 18.79
N SER A 313 4.95 0.59 18.59
CA SER A 313 5.77 1.16 17.53
C SER A 313 6.42 0.03 16.73
N LEU A 314 6.46 0.19 15.41
CA LEU A 314 7.08 -0.72 14.47
C LEU A 314 7.86 0.09 13.46
N THR A 315 9.01 -0.41 13.01
CA THR A 315 9.75 0.23 11.91
C THR A 315 9.38 -0.48 10.60
N GLY A 316 8.85 0.28 9.65
CA GLY A 316 8.53 -0.17 8.31
C GLY A 316 9.50 0.33 7.26
N GLN A 317 9.16 0.09 6.00
CA GLN A 317 9.80 0.70 4.86
C GLN A 317 8.73 1.34 3.97
N ASP A 318 9.07 2.47 3.33
CA ASP A 318 8.27 3.06 2.27
C ASP A 318 9.17 3.50 1.09
N ASP A 319 8.56 3.84 -0.05
CA ASP A 319 9.30 4.32 -1.24
C ASP A 319 9.33 5.86 -1.27
N TRP A 320 9.31 6.53 -0.12
CA TRP A 320 9.19 7.98 -0.02
C TRP A 320 10.40 8.62 0.68
N GLY A 321 11.15 9.42 -0.08
CA GLY A 321 12.32 10.17 0.38
C GLY A 321 13.50 10.07 -0.60
N GLU A 322 14.56 10.84 -0.35
CA GLU A 322 15.82 10.76 -1.10
C GLU A 322 16.95 10.21 -0.18
N GLY A 323 17.68 9.18 -0.63
CA GLY A 323 18.91 8.70 0.05
C GLY A 323 18.77 7.41 0.87
N GLU A 324 19.79 7.09 1.68
CA GLU A 324 19.93 5.85 2.47
C GLU A 324 18.95 5.74 3.66
N GLU A 325 18.35 6.86 4.09
CA GLU A 325 17.33 6.91 5.15
C GLU A 325 15.89 6.89 4.60
N ALA A 326 15.72 7.05 3.28
CA ALA A 326 14.43 7.23 2.60
C ALA A 326 13.55 5.98 2.51
N SER A 327 13.99 4.87 3.10
CA SER A 327 13.27 3.60 3.06
C SER A 327 12.93 3.09 4.44
N GLN A 328 13.12 3.86 5.52
CA GLN A 328 12.69 3.44 6.86
C GLN A 328 11.71 4.46 7.43
N VAL A 329 10.58 3.95 7.92
CA VAL A 329 9.53 4.78 8.52
C VAL A 329 9.10 4.17 9.85
N ASP A 330 9.36 4.90 10.93
CA ASP A 330 8.83 4.53 12.24
C ASP A 330 7.32 4.75 12.24
N CYS A 331 6.56 3.69 12.49
CA CYS A 331 5.11 3.68 12.54
C CYS A 331 4.66 3.50 13.97
N TRP A 332 3.84 4.44 14.45
CA TRP A 332 3.06 4.23 15.65
C TRP A 332 1.73 3.57 15.26
N TRP A 333 1.25 2.60 16.02
CA TRP A 333 -0.13 2.16 15.91
C TRP A 333 -0.78 1.97 17.27
N GLY A 334 -2.10 2.11 17.32
CA GLY A 334 -2.85 1.95 18.56
C GLY A 334 -4.27 1.48 18.33
N VAL A 335 -4.84 0.90 19.38
CA VAL A 335 -6.22 0.44 19.40
C VAL A 335 -7.03 1.32 20.33
N PHE A 336 -8.13 1.82 19.81
CA PHE A 336 -9.06 2.71 20.49
C PHE A 336 -10.37 2.00 20.79
N GLY A 337 -10.96 2.33 21.94
CA GLY A 337 -12.29 1.90 22.33
C GLY A 337 -13.04 3.00 23.09
N ALA A 338 -14.37 2.88 23.11
CA ALA A 338 -15.28 3.77 23.82
C ALA A 338 -15.62 3.29 25.23
#